data_AF-A0A352L146-F1
#
_entry.id   AF-A0A352L146-F1
#
_cell.length_a   1.000
_cell.length_b   1.000
_cell.length_c   1.000
_cell.angle_alpha   90.00
_cell.angle_beta   90.00
_cell.angle_gamma   90.00
#
_symmetry.space_group_name_H-M   'P 1'
#
loop_
_entity.id
_entity.type
_entity.pdbx_description
1 polymer ?
#
loop_
_entity_poly.entity_id
_entity_poly.type
_entity_poly.pdbx_seq_one_letter_code
_entity_poly.pdbx_strand_id
1 'polypeptide(L)'
;MAGRRRGFVLLVVTVVVILLSLAAYSYLGEMDTENRAASMFGRDVEARMAAESGVEYVAAQIALRQTDATLDLYDDSSMFSRQPMGGGGEARGQVRFSVLSPGMVGSVDALPRAGLTTETAKFNVNRLLELENDTDETTDPYTAVSFIPNMTEDICNAILDWIDSDEEARAGGAESSTYEALAVPYSARNAPMQSIDELLQVQGVTPQLFYGEDANRNGRMDPNEDDGAESPPTDDQDGTLDFGLRDYLTVSSRERNIQTTGEQKINLNNGIVAEMFDFLEESFDTETATFVTGYRLTGDQLADSQAQGKLTIEQQQLVDWIAKNLANGELGKVTRGGMDLSNPPQASFRSIYDLIDAQVAVTVNGADQTLNSPWTSTDPAGLMEQMLVLEEKLTWLNDEFIDGRINVNIAPREVLLAIPDMTEAIADAILGARPVAGEDSAQAAQVISMRRSPVWLLTEGLVDVPTFKRLGPWLTTTGDVYSFQVLGHFDQGGPTTRLEAMVDGTKKPPRITFQRDLTGLGRG
;
A
#
# COMPACT_ATOMS: atom_id res chain seq x y z
N MET A 1 69.85 7.79 78.77
CA MET A 1 69.39 8.51 77.57
C MET A 1 68.26 7.72 76.93
N ALA A 2 67.02 8.16 77.05
CA ALA A 2 65.86 7.53 76.41
C ALA A 2 65.46 8.37 75.18
N GLY A 3 65.60 7.79 73.98
CA GLY A 3 65.28 8.47 72.73
C GLY A 3 63.76 8.64 72.55
N ARG A 4 63.31 9.90 72.41
CA ARG A 4 61.94 10.23 71.97
C ARG A 4 61.69 9.65 70.57
N ARG A 5 60.88 8.59 70.48
CA ARG A 5 60.35 8.10 69.19
C ARG A 5 59.27 9.10 68.71
N ARG A 6 59.46 9.66 67.52
CA ARG A 6 58.55 10.63 66.89
C ARG A 6 57.30 9.91 66.37
N GLY A 7 56.09 10.39 66.73
CA GLY A 7 54.79 9.84 66.33
C GLY A 7 54.39 10.10 64.87
N PHE A 8 55.34 10.00 63.93
CA PHE A 8 55.13 10.28 62.49
C PHE A 8 54.46 9.13 61.74
N VAL A 9 54.65 7.89 62.20
CA VAL A 9 54.13 6.67 61.56
C VAL A 9 52.60 6.65 61.50
N LEU A 10 51.93 7.10 62.57
CA LEU A 10 50.46 7.13 62.60
C LEU A 10 49.90 8.07 61.52
N LEU A 11 50.52 9.24 61.34
CA LEU A 11 50.09 10.25 60.36
C LEU A 11 50.26 9.73 58.93
N VAL A 12 51.39 9.06 58.65
CA VAL A 12 51.63 8.40 57.36
C VAL A 12 50.61 7.29 57.11
N VAL A 13 50.35 6.44 58.11
CA VAL A 13 49.36 5.36 57.99
C VAL A 13 47.96 5.93 57.74
N THR A 14 47.55 6.98 58.45
CA THR A 14 46.25 7.62 58.25
C THR A 14 46.12 8.21 56.84
N VAL A 15 47.14 8.91 56.34
CA VAL A 15 47.12 9.46 54.97
C VAL A 15 47.06 8.34 53.92
N VAL A 16 47.84 7.27 54.10
CA VAL A 16 47.80 6.11 53.18
C VAL A 16 46.42 5.44 53.22
N VAL A 17 45.82 5.26 54.40
CA VAL A 17 44.47 4.70 54.53
C VAL A 17 43.43 5.59 53.85
N ILE A 18 43.48 6.92 54.04
CA ILE A 18 42.56 7.85 53.37
C ILE A 18 42.70 7.77 51.84
N LEU A 19 43.93 7.77 51.32
CA LEU A 19 44.18 7.67 49.88
C LEU A 19 43.68 6.32 49.31
N LEU A 20 43.93 5.21 50.02
CA LEU A 20 43.42 3.90 49.63
C LEU A 20 41.89 3.84 49.68
N SER A 21 41.26 4.44 50.69
CA SER A 21 39.80 4.52 50.78
C SER A 21 39.19 5.36 49.66
N LEU A 22 39.82 6.48 49.28
CA LEU A 22 39.38 7.30 48.15
C LEU A 22 39.53 6.56 46.82
N ALA A 23 40.64 5.84 46.61
CA ALA A 23 40.86 5.03 45.42
C ALA A 23 39.89 3.85 45.33
N ALA A 24 39.60 3.19 46.46
CA ALA A 24 38.59 2.13 46.52
C ALA A 24 37.19 2.68 46.23
N TYR A 25 36.85 3.85 46.77
CA TYR A 25 35.56 4.51 46.51
C TYR A 25 35.42 4.91 45.03
N SER A 26 36.45 5.50 44.41
CA SER A 26 36.42 5.84 42.99
C SER A 26 36.28 4.60 42.11
N TYR A 27 37.01 3.53 42.42
CA TYR A 27 36.91 2.26 41.70
C TYR A 27 35.52 1.62 41.84
N LEU A 28 34.92 1.64 43.03
CA LEU A 28 33.55 1.13 43.22
C LEU A 28 32.53 1.94 42.41
N GLY A 29 32.70 3.26 42.33
CA GLY A 29 31.86 4.12 41.50
C GLY A 29 31.97 3.75 40.01
N GLU A 30 33.20 3.60 39.51
CA GLU A 30 33.47 3.19 38.13
C GLU A 30 32.89 1.80 37.81
N MET A 31 33.05 0.83 38.72
CA MET A 31 32.48 -0.51 38.54
C MET A 31 30.95 -0.53 38.59
N ASP A 32 30.30 0.31 39.40
CA ASP A 32 28.82 0.44 39.37
C ASP A 32 28.36 1.04 38.04
N THR A 33 29.06 2.07 37.53
CA THR A 33 28.74 2.66 36.23
C THR A 33 28.93 1.67 35.08
N GLU A 34 30.03 0.91 35.07
CA GLU A 34 30.30 -0.11 34.05
C GLU A 34 29.28 -1.25 34.11
N ASN A 35 28.92 -1.72 35.31
CA ASN A 35 27.90 -2.75 35.46
C ASN A 35 26.53 -2.29 34.97
N ARG A 36 26.15 -1.03 35.25
CA ARG A 36 24.91 -0.44 34.72
C ARG A 36 24.95 -0.26 33.21
N ALA A 37 26.07 0.18 32.65
CA ALA A 37 26.25 0.34 31.21
C ALA A 37 26.13 -1.02 30.50
N ALA A 38 26.83 -2.05 30.99
CA ALA A 38 26.74 -3.41 30.46
C ALA A 38 25.31 -3.98 30.56
N SER A 39 24.61 -3.73 31.67
CA SER A 39 23.21 -4.13 31.83
C SER A 39 22.28 -3.40 30.85
N MET A 40 22.45 -2.08 30.65
CA MET A 40 21.63 -1.33 29.70
C MET A 40 21.92 -1.73 28.26
N PHE A 41 23.17 -2.00 27.91
CA PHE A 41 23.53 -2.51 26.59
C PHE A 41 22.87 -3.86 26.30
N GLY A 42 22.89 -4.79 27.26
CA GLY A 42 22.19 -6.07 27.11
C GLY A 42 20.67 -5.89 26.90
N ARG A 43 20.06 -4.97 27.66
CA ARG A 43 18.64 -4.65 27.51
C ARG A 43 18.33 -3.98 26.18
N ASP A 44 19.23 -3.17 25.65
CA ASP A 44 19.06 -2.51 24.35
C ASP A 44 19.03 -3.53 23.21
N VAL A 45 19.93 -4.50 23.27
CA VAL A 45 19.93 -5.66 22.36
C VAL A 45 18.62 -6.46 22.49
N GLU A 46 18.15 -6.74 23.71
CA GLU A 46 16.87 -7.44 23.92
C GLU A 46 15.67 -6.68 23.34
N ALA A 47 15.60 -5.35 23.54
CA ALA A 47 14.55 -4.51 22.97
C ALA A 47 14.60 -4.51 21.44
N ARG A 48 15.80 -4.44 20.84
CA ARG A 48 15.98 -4.54 19.39
C ARG A 48 15.57 -5.89 18.85
N MET A 49 16.00 -6.98 19.48
CA MET A 49 15.61 -8.34 19.09
C MET A 49 14.09 -8.54 19.17
N ALA A 50 13.42 -7.92 20.15
CA ALA A 50 11.96 -7.96 20.23
C ALA A 50 11.31 -7.19 19.07
N ALA A 51 11.82 -6.01 18.71
CA ALA A 51 11.32 -5.27 17.56
C ALA A 51 11.53 -6.04 16.24
N GLU A 52 12.73 -6.59 16.02
CA GLU A 52 13.04 -7.42 14.84
C GLU A 52 12.17 -8.69 14.80
N SER A 53 11.91 -9.31 15.96
CA SER A 53 10.99 -10.45 16.06
C SER A 53 9.54 -10.07 15.72
N GLY A 54 9.12 -8.84 16.03
CA GLY A 54 7.81 -8.35 15.63
C GLY A 54 7.67 -8.17 14.12
N VAL A 55 8.74 -7.78 13.41
CA VAL A 55 8.74 -7.72 11.93
C VAL A 55 8.54 -9.12 11.32
N GLU A 56 9.29 -10.11 11.81
CA GLU A 56 9.15 -11.51 11.37
C GLU A 56 7.79 -12.10 11.74
N TYR A 57 7.26 -11.74 12.92
CA TYR A 57 5.92 -12.13 13.35
C TYR A 57 4.86 -11.63 12.35
N VAL A 58 4.96 -10.38 11.89
CA VAL A 58 4.04 -9.85 10.89
C VAL A 58 4.13 -10.60 9.56
N ALA A 59 5.33 -10.93 9.09
CA ALA A 59 5.49 -11.75 7.88
C ALA A 59 4.81 -13.12 8.02
N ALA A 60 4.86 -13.74 9.22
CA ALA A 60 4.14 -14.96 9.51
C ALA A 60 2.60 -14.76 9.54
N GLN A 61 2.10 -13.67 10.14
CA GLN A 61 0.66 -13.37 10.13
C GLN A 61 0.12 -13.12 8.72
N ILE A 62 0.88 -12.41 7.88
CA ILE A 62 0.55 -12.22 6.46
C ILE A 62 0.48 -13.58 5.75
N ALA A 63 1.45 -14.47 5.97
CA ALA A 63 1.43 -15.81 5.40
C ALA A 63 0.20 -16.62 5.87
N LEU A 64 -0.16 -16.53 7.15
CA LEU A 64 -1.35 -17.19 7.70
C LEU A 64 -2.65 -16.63 7.11
N ARG A 65 -2.75 -15.31 6.94
CA ARG A 65 -3.90 -14.64 6.30
C ARG A 65 -4.15 -15.10 4.87
N GLN A 66 -3.12 -15.61 4.18
CA GLN A 66 -3.28 -16.20 2.85
C GLN A 66 -4.00 -17.56 2.89
N THR A 67 -4.02 -18.24 4.04
CA THR A 67 -4.72 -19.52 4.23
C THR A 67 -6.00 -19.37 5.05
N ASP A 68 -6.08 -18.34 5.89
CA ASP A 68 -7.23 -18.02 6.70
C ASP A 68 -7.66 -16.57 6.44
N ALA A 69 -8.68 -16.41 5.59
CA ALA A 69 -9.18 -15.10 5.20
C ALA A 69 -9.90 -14.35 6.35
N THR A 70 -10.12 -14.99 7.49
CA THR A 70 -10.80 -14.38 8.64
C THR A 70 -9.85 -13.61 9.55
N LEU A 71 -8.54 -13.75 9.37
CA LEU A 71 -7.56 -12.99 10.16
C LEU A 71 -7.71 -11.49 9.88
N ASP A 72 -7.90 -10.71 10.95
CA ASP A 72 -7.87 -9.26 10.88
C ASP A 72 -6.43 -8.76 11.04
N LEU A 73 -5.83 -8.36 9.93
CA LEU A 73 -4.51 -7.72 9.91
C LEU A 73 -4.62 -6.20 10.07
N TYR A 74 -5.82 -5.64 9.92
CA TYR A 74 -6.03 -4.22 10.02
C TYR A 74 -5.92 -3.84 11.50
N ASP A 75 -6.90 -4.16 12.35
CA ASP A 75 -6.95 -3.67 13.75
C ASP A 75 -7.20 -4.78 14.76
N ASP A 76 -6.14 -5.41 15.25
CA ASP A 76 -6.24 -6.45 16.28
C ASP A 76 -5.20 -6.24 17.39
N SER A 77 -5.62 -5.50 18.42
CA SER A 77 -4.80 -5.29 19.62
C SER A 77 -4.39 -6.58 20.32
N SER A 78 -5.17 -7.67 20.22
CA SER A 78 -4.83 -8.93 20.86
C SER A 78 -3.68 -9.65 20.15
N MET A 79 -3.56 -9.46 18.84
CA MET A 79 -2.50 -10.00 17.99
C MET A 79 -1.26 -9.11 17.98
N PHE A 80 -1.46 -7.79 17.99
CA PHE A 80 -0.39 -6.84 17.68
C PHE A 80 0.08 -6.01 18.87
N SER A 81 -0.67 -5.92 19.97
CA SER A 81 -0.25 -5.14 21.14
C SER A 81 0.45 -5.99 22.19
N ARG A 82 1.59 -5.50 22.71
CA ARG A 82 2.28 -6.02 23.91
C ARG A 82 2.52 -7.54 23.89
N GLN A 83 2.90 -8.07 22.73
CA GLN A 83 3.22 -9.49 22.56
C GLN A 83 4.47 -9.86 23.36
N PRO A 84 4.41 -10.87 24.25
CA PRO A 84 5.52 -11.20 25.13
C PRO A 84 6.65 -11.94 24.39
N MET A 85 7.90 -11.56 24.65
CA MET A 85 9.10 -12.20 24.13
C MET A 85 9.90 -12.82 25.28
N GLY A 86 9.83 -14.15 25.44
CA GLY A 86 10.43 -14.83 26.60
C GLY A 86 9.96 -14.22 27.93
N GLY A 87 10.56 -14.61 29.06
CA GLY A 87 10.19 -13.97 30.32
C GLY A 87 11.01 -14.41 31.52
N GLY A 88 11.77 -13.48 32.09
CA GLY A 88 12.07 -13.48 33.52
C GLY A 88 10.79 -13.14 34.29
N GLY A 89 10.54 -13.77 35.43
CA GLY A 89 9.26 -13.68 36.16
C GLY A 89 8.90 -12.30 36.75
N GLU A 90 9.62 -11.23 36.43
CA GLU A 90 9.43 -9.87 36.96
C GLU A 90 9.25 -8.84 35.83
N ALA A 91 8.43 -7.81 36.06
CA ALA A 91 8.09 -6.77 35.07
C ALA A 91 9.31 -6.02 34.49
N ARG A 92 10.40 -5.89 35.24
CA ARG A 92 11.64 -5.25 34.78
C ARG A 92 12.39 -6.08 33.73
N GLY A 93 12.22 -7.40 33.75
CA GLY A 93 12.84 -8.34 32.81
C GLY A 93 11.90 -8.86 31.73
N GLN A 94 10.63 -8.46 31.74
CA GLN A 94 9.67 -8.85 30.71
C GLN A 94 9.83 -7.96 29.49
N VAL A 95 10.27 -8.55 28.38
CA VAL A 95 10.39 -7.89 27.07
C VAL A 95 9.13 -8.18 26.26
N ARG A 96 8.71 -7.18 25.47
CA ARG A 96 7.56 -7.25 24.57
C ARG A 96 7.85 -6.55 23.26
N PHE A 97 7.06 -6.88 22.25
CA PHE A 97 6.91 -6.03 21.07
C PHE A 97 5.46 -5.61 20.88
N SER A 98 5.26 -4.47 20.21
CA SER A 98 3.95 -4.06 19.69
C SER A 98 4.10 -3.66 18.24
N VAL A 99 3.18 -4.11 17.38
CA VAL A 99 3.09 -3.70 15.98
C VAL A 99 2.03 -2.62 15.89
N LEU A 100 2.40 -1.48 15.33
CA LEU A 100 1.63 -0.26 15.32
C LEU A 100 1.58 0.32 13.91
N SER A 101 0.44 0.90 13.54
CA SER A 101 0.30 1.66 12.31
C SER A 101 -0.19 3.08 12.66
N PRO A 102 0.63 4.11 12.40
CA PRO A 102 0.20 5.50 12.50
C PRO A 102 -0.98 5.77 11.56
N GLY A 103 -2.01 6.47 12.06
CA GLY A 103 -3.12 6.92 11.23
C GLY A 103 -2.92 8.36 10.77
N MET A 104 -3.58 8.75 9.67
CA MET A 104 -3.59 10.14 9.19
C MET A 104 -4.73 10.94 9.81
N VAL A 105 -4.78 10.97 11.15
CA VAL A 105 -5.78 11.76 11.91
C VAL A 105 -5.18 13.09 12.35
N GLY A 106 -3.89 13.11 12.71
CA GLY A 106 -3.16 14.35 12.95
C GLY A 106 -3.68 15.17 14.13
N SER A 107 -4.19 14.51 15.18
CA SER A 107 -4.74 15.19 16.36
C SER A 107 -3.92 14.90 17.63
N VAL A 108 -4.04 15.80 18.62
CA VAL A 108 -3.39 15.65 19.94
C VAL A 108 -3.90 14.42 20.70
N ASP A 109 -5.02 13.80 20.33
CA ASP A 109 -5.52 12.58 20.96
C ASP A 109 -5.34 11.33 20.07
N ALA A 110 -4.76 11.50 18.87
CA ALA A 110 -4.48 10.40 17.98
C ALA A 110 -3.48 9.43 18.64
N LEU A 111 -3.76 8.14 18.48
CA LEU A 111 -2.88 7.06 18.87
C LEU A 111 -2.66 6.13 17.68
N PRO A 112 -1.43 5.62 17.48
CA PRO A 112 -1.19 4.53 16.54
C PRO A 112 -2.08 3.33 16.86
N ARG A 113 -2.60 2.72 15.81
CA ARG A 113 -3.47 1.56 15.89
C ARG A 113 -2.65 0.27 15.95
N ALA A 114 -3.11 -0.74 16.67
CA ALA A 114 -2.41 -2.02 16.75
C ALA A 114 -2.76 -2.92 15.55
N GLY A 115 -1.90 -2.89 14.53
CA GLY A 115 -2.05 -3.71 13.32
C GLY A 115 -1.34 -3.09 12.12
N LEU A 116 -1.81 -3.42 10.92
CA LEU A 116 -1.12 -3.13 9.66
C LEU A 116 -1.94 -2.21 8.76
N THR A 117 -1.25 -1.38 7.98
CA THR A 117 -1.84 -0.63 6.87
C THR A 117 -1.27 -1.16 5.57
N THR A 118 -2.12 -1.32 4.55
CA THR A 118 -1.66 -1.75 3.23
C THR A 118 -1.27 -0.54 2.38
N GLU A 119 -0.25 -0.71 1.54
CA GLU A 119 0.21 0.32 0.61
C GLU A 119 -0.82 0.65 -0.47
N THR A 120 -1.86 -0.17 -0.68
CA THR A 120 -3.00 0.22 -1.55
C THR A 120 -3.84 1.35 -0.94
N ALA A 121 -3.60 1.77 0.31
CA ALA A 121 -4.15 3.02 0.85
C ALA A 121 -3.54 4.28 0.21
N LYS A 122 -2.41 4.16 -0.49
CA LYS A 122 -1.62 5.27 -1.06
C LYS A 122 -1.65 5.25 -2.58
N PHE A 123 -1.44 6.41 -3.19
CA PHE A 123 -1.33 6.52 -4.65
C PHE A 123 0.05 6.03 -5.12
N ASN A 124 0.07 5.17 -6.15
CA ASN A 124 1.32 4.69 -6.72
C ASN A 124 1.87 5.67 -7.75
N VAL A 125 2.98 6.32 -7.43
CA VAL A 125 3.59 7.36 -8.28
C VAL A 125 3.92 6.87 -9.68
N ASN A 126 4.24 5.58 -9.83
CA ASN A 126 4.57 5.00 -11.14
C ASN A 126 3.37 4.94 -12.09
N ARG A 127 2.13 5.12 -11.59
CA ARG A 127 0.93 5.16 -12.44
C ARG A 127 0.66 6.53 -13.07
N LEU A 128 1.42 7.57 -12.71
CA LEU A 128 1.27 8.89 -13.35
C LEU A 128 1.48 8.83 -14.87
N LEU A 129 2.42 7.99 -15.34
CA LEU A 129 2.64 7.80 -16.78
C LEU A 129 1.44 7.21 -17.51
N GLU A 130 0.59 6.45 -16.82
CA GLU A 130 -0.61 5.90 -17.44
C GLU A 130 -1.67 6.96 -17.70
N LEU A 131 -1.73 7.98 -16.84
CA LEU A 131 -2.63 9.12 -17.02
C LEU A 131 -2.20 9.99 -18.19
N GLU A 132 -0.90 10.15 -18.42
CA GLU A 132 -0.36 10.90 -19.57
C GLU A 132 -0.64 10.19 -20.90
N ASN A 133 -0.53 8.87 -20.91
CA ASN A 133 -0.76 8.05 -22.10
C ASN A 133 -2.24 7.73 -22.35
N ASP A 134 -3.15 8.25 -21.52
CA ASP A 134 -4.57 8.01 -21.69
C ASP A 134 -5.10 8.75 -22.93
N THR A 135 -5.48 7.98 -23.94
CA THR A 135 -6.03 8.48 -25.21
C THR A 135 -7.37 9.18 -25.07
N ASP A 136 -7.98 9.10 -23.89
CA ASP A 136 -9.33 9.57 -23.65
C ASP A 136 -9.41 11.04 -23.15
N GLU A 137 -8.26 11.72 -22.97
CA GLU A 137 -8.13 13.14 -22.59
C GLU A 137 -8.87 13.53 -21.29
N THR A 138 -9.29 12.57 -20.46
CA THR A 138 -10.20 12.83 -19.34
C THR A 138 -9.51 13.33 -18.08
N THR A 139 -8.23 13.02 -17.85
CA THR A 139 -7.50 13.48 -16.66
C THR A 139 -6.01 13.68 -16.98
N ASP A 140 -5.54 14.91 -16.84
CA ASP A 140 -4.13 15.25 -16.85
C ASP A 140 -3.43 14.76 -15.55
N PRO A 141 -2.17 14.26 -15.60
CA PRO A 141 -1.47 13.73 -14.42
C PRO A 141 -1.44 14.69 -13.23
N TYR A 142 -1.22 16.00 -13.44
CA TYR A 142 -1.20 16.97 -12.34
C TYR A 142 -2.59 17.13 -11.74
N THR A 143 -3.64 17.17 -12.56
CA THR A 143 -5.02 17.26 -12.06
C THR A 143 -5.34 16.13 -11.09
N ALA A 144 -4.90 14.90 -11.37
CA ALA A 144 -5.09 13.76 -10.47
C ALA A 144 -4.40 13.99 -9.11
N VAL A 145 -3.14 14.40 -9.09
CA VAL A 145 -2.41 14.56 -7.81
C VAL A 145 -2.55 15.95 -7.18
N SER A 146 -3.32 16.87 -7.78
CA SER A 146 -3.46 18.25 -7.31
C SER A 146 -4.07 18.38 -5.90
N PHE A 147 -4.83 17.38 -5.45
CA PHE A 147 -5.40 17.33 -4.10
C PHE A 147 -4.41 16.82 -3.05
N ILE A 148 -3.26 16.27 -3.45
CA ILE A 148 -2.21 15.89 -2.51
C ILE A 148 -1.55 17.18 -1.99
N PRO A 149 -1.44 17.38 -0.66
CA PRO A 149 -0.91 18.62 -0.10
C PRO A 149 0.48 18.93 -0.63
N ASN A 150 0.71 20.22 -0.92
CA ASN A 150 1.97 20.74 -1.43
C ASN A 150 2.43 20.16 -2.80
N MET A 151 1.57 19.42 -3.51
CA MET A 151 1.83 18.99 -4.88
C MET A 151 1.66 20.17 -5.85
N THR A 152 2.74 20.50 -6.56
CA THR A 152 2.73 21.53 -7.61
C THR A 152 2.88 20.88 -8.98
N GLU A 153 2.46 21.59 -10.04
CA GLU A 153 2.62 21.12 -11.42
C GLU A 153 4.10 20.87 -11.76
N ASP A 154 5.00 21.75 -11.30
CA ASP A 154 6.46 21.58 -11.46
C ASP A 154 6.97 20.30 -10.78
N ILE A 155 6.50 20.01 -9.55
CA ILE A 155 6.87 18.76 -8.85
C ILE A 155 6.29 17.55 -9.59
N CYS A 156 5.04 17.60 -10.04
CA CYS A 156 4.43 16.51 -10.80
C CYS A 156 5.18 16.23 -12.10
N ASN A 157 5.54 17.28 -12.86
CA ASN A 157 6.33 17.16 -14.08
C ASN A 157 7.75 16.65 -13.81
N ALA A 158 8.40 17.09 -12.73
CA ALA A 158 9.70 16.55 -12.33
C ALA A 158 9.61 15.07 -11.90
N ILE A 159 8.50 14.64 -11.31
CA ILE A 159 8.24 13.23 -11.02
C ILE A 159 8.06 12.44 -12.32
N LEU A 160 7.32 12.96 -13.30
CA LEU A 160 7.12 12.34 -14.61
C LEU A 160 8.44 12.17 -15.37
N ASP A 161 9.24 13.24 -15.49
CA ASP A 161 10.59 13.21 -16.08
C ASP A 161 11.51 12.22 -15.34
N TRP A 162 11.32 12.03 -14.02
CA TRP A 162 12.12 11.05 -13.28
C TRP A 162 11.81 9.59 -13.65
N ILE A 163 10.58 9.28 -14.06
CA ILE A 163 10.09 7.90 -14.23
C ILE A 163 9.90 7.47 -15.68
N ASP A 164 9.72 8.41 -16.62
CA ASP A 164 9.59 8.07 -18.03
C ASP A 164 10.91 7.55 -18.62
N SER A 165 10.92 7.11 -19.87
CA SER A 165 12.12 6.48 -20.44
C SER A 165 13.00 7.41 -21.28
N ASP A 166 12.57 8.64 -21.51
CA ASP A 166 13.25 9.55 -22.43
C ASP A 166 14.14 10.55 -21.68
N GLU A 167 14.48 11.67 -22.29
CA GLU A 167 15.36 12.71 -21.72
C GLU A 167 14.83 14.10 -22.10
N GLU A 168 13.53 14.18 -22.46
CA GLU A 168 12.86 15.39 -22.90
C GLU A 168 12.14 16.05 -21.73
N ALA A 169 12.84 16.98 -21.06
CA ALA A 169 12.28 17.65 -19.89
C ALA A 169 10.96 18.38 -20.18
N ARG A 170 9.93 18.11 -19.35
CA ARG A 170 8.65 18.83 -19.36
C ARG A 170 8.82 20.27 -18.85
N ALA A 171 7.81 21.10 -19.08
CA ALA A 171 7.79 22.45 -18.52
C ALA A 171 7.78 22.40 -16.98
N GLY A 172 8.78 23.01 -16.34
CA GLY A 172 8.94 22.94 -14.88
C GLY A 172 9.56 21.63 -14.35
N GLY A 173 9.68 20.62 -15.23
CA GLY A 173 10.30 19.34 -14.95
C GLY A 173 11.84 19.38 -14.92
N ALA A 174 12.44 18.20 -14.77
CA ALA A 174 13.89 18.05 -14.73
C ALA A 174 14.35 16.64 -15.12
N GLU A 175 15.32 16.61 -16.03
CA GLU A 175 15.96 15.41 -16.58
C GLU A 175 17.41 15.25 -16.10
N SER A 176 18.11 14.21 -16.56
CA SER A 176 19.51 13.94 -16.22
C SER A 176 20.41 15.17 -16.35
N SER A 177 20.24 15.98 -17.40
CA SER A 177 21.05 17.19 -17.61
C SER A 177 20.94 18.22 -16.47
N THR A 178 19.79 18.29 -15.80
CA THR A 178 19.56 19.17 -14.65
C THR A 178 20.26 18.62 -13.41
N TYR A 179 20.12 17.32 -13.15
CA TYR A 179 20.71 16.65 -11.98
C TYR A 179 22.25 16.56 -12.07
N GLU A 180 22.80 16.39 -13.27
CA GLU A 180 24.25 16.37 -13.52
C GLU A 180 24.93 17.73 -13.29
N ALA A 181 24.16 18.83 -13.28
CA ALA A 181 24.66 20.16 -12.98
C ALA A 181 24.77 20.46 -11.46
N LEU A 182 24.26 19.57 -10.60
CA LEU A 182 24.32 19.73 -9.16
C LEU A 182 25.76 19.55 -8.61
N ALA A 183 25.99 20.06 -7.40
CA ALA A 183 27.29 19.93 -6.73
C ALA A 183 27.70 18.47 -6.50
N VAL A 184 26.72 17.60 -6.28
CA VAL A 184 26.87 16.14 -6.28
C VAL A 184 26.04 15.61 -7.45
N PRO A 185 26.66 15.35 -8.61
CA PRO A 185 25.92 14.99 -9.81
C PRO A 185 25.39 13.56 -9.77
N TYR A 186 24.19 13.37 -10.29
CA TYR A 186 23.54 12.09 -10.58
C TYR A 186 22.65 12.25 -11.81
N SER A 187 22.16 11.14 -12.35
CA SER A 187 21.25 11.14 -13.50
C SER A 187 19.82 10.84 -13.03
N ALA A 188 18.84 11.25 -13.84
CA ALA A 188 17.47 10.82 -13.63
C ALA A 188 17.38 9.29 -13.76
N ARG A 189 16.36 8.68 -13.15
CA ARG A 189 16.25 7.21 -13.14
C ARG A 189 15.86 6.68 -14.52
N ASN A 190 14.98 7.40 -15.19
CA ASN A 190 14.37 7.10 -16.47
C ASN A 190 13.76 5.69 -16.53
N ALA A 191 13.10 5.33 -15.42
CA ALA A 191 12.44 4.06 -15.18
C ALA A 191 11.53 4.17 -13.95
N PRO A 192 10.58 3.24 -13.74
CA PRO A 192 9.74 3.23 -12.55
C PRO A 192 10.55 3.30 -11.23
N MET A 193 10.10 4.16 -10.30
CA MET A 193 10.70 4.30 -8.98
C MET A 193 10.66 2.97 -8.23
N GLN A 194 11.74 2.67 -7.51
CA GLN A 194 11.89 1.44 -6.72
C GLN A 194 11.78 1.70 -5.22
N SER A 195 12.01 2.94 -4.78
CA SER A 195 11.75 3.40 -3.42
C SER A 195 11.04 4.75 -3.45
N ILE A 196 10.12 4.95 -2.51
CA ILE A 196 9.46 6.25 -2.37
C ILE A 196 10.42 7.36 -1.91
N ASP A 197 11.52 7.01 -1.22
CA ASP A 197 12.55 7.97 -0.80
C ASP A 197 13.25 8.64 -2.00
N GLU A 198 13.12 8.08 -3.20
CA GLU A 198 13.66 8.69 -4.41
C GLU A 198 13.06 10.05 -4.72
N LEU A 199 11.85 10.34 -4.21
CA LEU A 199 11.27 11.68 -4.29
C LEU A 199 12.22 12.74 -3.71
N LEU A 200 13.08 12.43 -2.73
CA LEU A 200 14.07 13.38 -2.20
C LEU A 200 15.19 13.76 -3.21
N GLN A 201 15.30 13.04 -4.33
CA GLN A 201 16.23 13.36 -5.43
C GLN A 201 15.53 14.10 -6.57
N VAL A 202 14.20 14.15 -6.58
CA VAL A 202 13.41 14.83 -7.61
C VAL A 202 13.45 16.33 -7.37
N GLN A 203 13.59 17.09 -8.46
CA GLN A 203 13.61 18.55 -8.39
C GLN A 203 12.35 19.11 -7.70
N GLY A 204 12.55 20.07 -6.80
CA GLY A 204 11.45 20.75 -6.09
C GLY A 204 10.99 20.06 -4.82
N VAL A 205 11.31 18.78 -4.62
CA VAL A 205 10.96 18.05 -3.39
C VAL A 205 11.99 18.33 -2.30
N THR A 206 11.52 18.86 -1.17
CA THR A 206 12.37 19.10 0.03
C THR A 206 12.08 18.04 1.10
N PRO A 207 13.00 17.83 2.08
CA PRO A 207 12.72 16.96 3.21
C PRO A 207 11.44 17.36 3.97
N GLN A 208 11.14 18.65 4.07
CA GLN A 208 9.92 19.17 4.69
C GLN A 208 8.68 18.73 3.92
N LEU A 209 8.66 18.89 2.59
CA LEU A 209 7.53 18.42 1.78
C LEU A 209 7.37 16.89 1.81
N PHE A 210 8.49 16.17 1.85
CA PHE A 210 8.47 14.71 1.83
C PHE A 210 8.01 14.10 3.15
N TYR A 211 8.49 14.64 4.29
CA TYR A 211 8.18 14.11 5.63
C TYR A 211 6.97 14.76 6.30
N GLY A 212 6.62 15.99 5.94
CA GLY A 212 5.59 16.77 6.62
C GLY A 212 6.03 17.26 7.99
N GLU A 213 5.04 17.62 8.81
CA GLU A 213 5.19 18.13 10.17
C GLU A 213 5.30 17.03 11.23
N ASP A 214 4.88 15.79 10.91
CA ASP A 214 5.03 14.61 11.78
C ASP A 214 6.50 14.17 11.88
N ALA A 215 7.24 14.87 12.75
CA ALA A 215 8.68 14.80 12.90
C ALA A 215 9.13 13.41 13.36
N ASN A 216 8.35 12.82 14.26
CA ASN A 216 8.67 11.55 14.87
C ASN A 216 7.91 10.37 14.24
N ARG A 217 7.00 10.63 13.29
CA ARG A 217 6.29 9.64 12.48
C ARG A 217 5.31 8.79 13.28
N ASN A 218 4.67 9.34 14.31
CA ASN A 218 3.71 8.62 15.15
C ASN A 218 2.25 8.90 14.76
N GLY A 219 1.99 9.80 13.81
CA GLY A 219 0.64 10.21 13.38
C GLY A 219 -0.14 10.99 14.45
N ARG A 220 0.55 11.52 15.46
CA ARG A 220 0.00 12.29 16.57
C ARG A 220 0.65 13.66 16.57
N MET A 221 -0.16 14.70 16.67
CA MET A 221 0.34 16.07 16.77
C MET A 221 1.00 16.31 18.13
N ASP A 222 2.31 16.49 18.13
CA ASP A 222 3.11 16.84 19.29
C ASP A 222 3.32 18.37 19.42
N PRO A 223 3.69 18.89 20.60
CA PRO A 223 3.76 20.34 20.83
C PRO A 223 4.74 21.10 19.92
N ASN A 224 5.72 20.40 19.33
CA ASN A 224 6.71 20.97 18.42
C ASN A 224 6.29 20.89 16.94
N GLU A 225 5.07 20.44 16.67
CA GLU A 225 4.50 20.24 15.33
C GLU A 225 3.29 21.16 15.13
N ASP A 226 3.17 22.20 15.96
CA ASP A 226 2.14 23.27 15.95
C ASP A 226 2.69 24.51 16.72
N ASP A 227 4.00 24.77 16.63
CA ASP A 227 4.70 25.89 17.31
C ASP A 227 5.31 26.94 16.38
N GLY A 228 5.00 26.84 15.08
CA GLY A 228 5.48 27.69 14.02
C GLY A 228 6.95 27.45 13.73
N ALA A 229 7.81 28.33 14.26
CA ALA A 229 9.26 28.26 14.04
C ALA A 229 10.05 28.23 15.35
N GLU A 230 9.39 27.93 16.48
CA GLU A 230 10.05 27.87 17.79
C GLU A 230 10.93 26.63 17.90
N SER A 231 10.47 25.49 17.38
CA SER A 231 11.28 24.28 17.26
C SER A 231 11.08 23.57 15.92
N PRO A 232 12.01 22.68 15.50
CA PRO A 232 11.83 21.92 14.27
C PRO A 232 10.79 20.78 14.45
N PRO A 233 10.05 20.41 13.39
CA PRO A 233 10.02 21.03 12.07
C PRO A 233 9.33 22.38 12.09
N THR A 234 9.62 23.24 11.10
CA THR A 234 8.86 24.48 10.96
C THR A 234 7.47 24.14 10.43
N ASP A 235 6.45 24.58 11.14
CA ASP A 235 5.03 24.39 10.86
C ASP A 235 4.31 25.73 10.67
N ASP A 236 3.03 25.70 10.33
CA ASP A 236 2.21 26.90 10.10
C ASP A 236 1.34 27.33 11.30
N GLN A 237 1.36 26.55 12.38
CA GLN A 237 0.60 26.76 13.61
C GLN A 237 -0.92 26.88 13.39
N ASP A 238 -1.49 26.11 12.46
CA ASP A 238 -2.92 26.17 12.16
C ASP A 238 -3.79 25.23 13.05
N GLY A 239 -3.14 24.41 13.89
CA GLY A 239 -3.79 23.40 14.75
C GLY A 239 -4.09 22.06 14.06
N THR A 240 -3.58 21.85 12.85
CA THR A 240 -3.67 20.62 12.05
C THR A 240 -2.26 20.11 11.75
N LEU A 241 -2.05 18.81 11.86
CA LEU A 241 -0.79 18.20 11.47
C LEU A 241 -0.74 17.97 9.95
N ASP A 242 0.15 18.65 9.25
CA ASP A 242 0.37 18.43 7.82
C ASP A 242 1.25 17.20 7.56
N PHE A 243 0.66 16.20 6.91
CA PHE A 243 1.38 15.00 6.48
C PHE A 243 2.23 15.24 5.22
N GLY A 244 3.34 14.52 5.12
CA GLY A 244 4.24 14.63 3.99
C GLY A 244 3.81 13.81 2.77
N LEU A 245 4.42 14.08 1.61
CA LEU A 245 4.19 13.31 0.38
C LEU A 245 4.31 11.78 0.59
N ARG A 246 5.19 11.33 1.48
CA ARG A 246 5.39 9.89 1.79
C ARG A 246 4.14 9.20 2.37
N ASP A 247 3.24 9.96 2.97
CA ASP A 247 2.06 9.42 3.64
C ASP A 247 0.91 9.22 2.64
N TYR A 248 0.92 9.97 1.53
CA TYR A 248 -0.03 9.85 0.42
C TYR A 248 0.48 8.99 -0.74
N LEU A 249 1.80 8.91 -0.94
CA LEU A 249 2.43 8.29 -2.10
C LEU A 249 3.18 6.99 -1.76
N THR A 250 3.21 6.07 -2.70
CA THR A 250 3.97 4.81 -2.61
C THR A 250 4.50 4.37 -3.97
N VAL A 251 5.37 3.37 -3.98
CA VAL A 251 5.79 2.60 -5.16
C VAL A 251 5.40 1.12 -5.05
N SER A 252 4.77 0.74 -3.94
CA SER A 252 4.63 -0.65 -3.49
C SER A 252 3.18 -1.08 -3.27
N SER A 253 2.19 -0.31 -3.72
CA SER A 253 0.78 -0.72 -3.68
C SER A 253 0.55 -1.91 -4.62
N ARG A 254 0.47 -3.12 -4.08
CA ARG A 254 0.27 -4.34 -4.86
C ARG A 254 -0.80 -5.25 -4.29
N GLU A 255 -1.36 -6.03 -5.20
CA GLU A 255 -2.27 -7.13 -4.91
C GLU A 255 -1.85 -8.38 -5.70
N ARG A 256 -2.08 -9.55 -5.13
CA ARG A 256 -1.84 -10.81 -5.80
C ARG A 256 -2.79 -10.98 -6.99
N ASN A 257 -2.24 -11.39 -8.13
CA ASN A 257 -3.02 -11.78 -9.29
C ASN A 257 -3.22 -13.31 -9.39
N ILE A 258 -3.28 -13.99 -8.25
CA ILE A 258 -3.49 -15.44 -8.13
C ILE A 258 -4.66 -15.71 -7.19
N GLN A 259 -5.28 -16.88 -7.35
CA GLN A 259 -6.31 -17.35 -6.43
C GLN A 259 -5.71 -17.64 -5.05
N THR A 260 -6.56 -17.65 -4.02
CA THR A 260 -6.20 -18.01 -2.64
C THR A 260 -5.64 -19.43 -2.57
N THR A 261 -6.14 -20.33 -3.42
CA THR A 261 -5.65 -21.72 -3.59
C THR A 261 -4.23 -21.79 -4.16
N GLY A 262 -3.74 -20.72 -4.78
CA GLY A 262 -2.46 -20.66 -5.49
C GLY A 262 -2.55 -20.91 -6.99
N GLU A 263 -3.75 -21.17 -7.53
CA GLU A 263 -3.99 -21.29 -8.97
C GLU A 263 -3.97 -19.93 -9.67
N GLN A 264 -3.69 -19.93 -10.97
CA GLN A 264 -3.74 -18.71 -11.79
C GLN A 264 -5.20 -18.26 -11.97
N LYS A 265 -5.42 -16.94 -12.03
CA LYS A 265 -6.73 -16.38 -12.40
C LYS A 265 -6.93 -16.49 -13.92
N ILE A 266 -8.18 -16.58 -14.35
CA ILE A 266 -8.53 -16.58 -15.77
C ILE A 266 -8.44 -15.15 -16.29
N ASN A 267 -7.54 -14.90 -17.25
CA ASN A 267 -7.43 -13.59 -17.87
C ASN A 267 -8.54 -13.37 -18.91
N LEU A 268 -9.41 -12.41 -18.64
CA LEU A 268 -10.52 -11.97 -19.49
C LEU A 268 -10.05 -11.32 -20.81
N ASN A 269 -8.82 -10.83 -20.85
CA ASN A 269 -8.21 -10.22 -22.03
C ASN A 269 -7.31 -11.20 -22.81
N ASN A 270 -7.46 -12.52 -22.59
CA ASN A 270 -6.73 -13.53 -23.35
C ASN A 270 -6.95 -13.34 -24.86
N GLY A 271 -5.86 -13.44 -25.63
CA GLY A 271 -5.88 -13.30 -27.08
C GLY A 271 -6.61 -14.44 -27.79
N ILE A 272 -6.70 -15.62 -27.17
CA ILE A 272 -7.40 -16.79 -27.71
C ILE A 272 -8.76 -16.95 -27.01
N VAL A 273 -9.79 -16.35 -27.61
CA VAL A 273 -11.15 -16.31 -27.04
C VAL A 273 -11.74 -17.72 -26.83
N ALA A 274 -11.38 -18.68 -27.68
CA ALA A 274 -11.84 -20.08 -27.55
C ALA A 274 -11.25 -20.80 -26.33
N GLU A 275 -9.98 -20.58 -25.99
CA GLU A 275 -9.39 -21.15 -24.77
C GLU A 275 -9.99 -20.49 -23.53
N MET A 276 -10.21 -19.17 -23.58
CA MET A 276 -10.89 -18.45 -22.51
C MET A 276 -12.30 -19.01 -22.28
N PHE A 277 -13.05 -19.35 -23.33
CA PHE A 277 -14.36 -20.02 -23.20
C PHE A 277 -14.24 -21.32 -22.39
N ASP A 278 -13.29 -22.18 -22.76
CA ASP A 278 -13.14 -23.51 -22.15
C ASP A 278 -12.80 -23.38 -20.66
N PHE A 279 -11.92 -22.43 -20.28
CA PHE A 279 -11.61 -22.16 -18.87
C PHE A 279 -12.80 -21.58 -18.08
N LEU A 280 -13.57 -20.68 -18.70
CA LEU A 280 -14.75 -20.09 -18.07
C LEU A 280 -15.87 -21.11 -17.88
N GLU A 281 -16.10 -21.99 -18.87
CA GLU A 281 -17.11 -23.04 -18.78
C GLU A 281 -16.76 -24.05 -17.69
N GLU A 282 -15.49 -24.42 -17.54
CA GLU A 282 -15.03 -25.31 -16.47
C GLU A 282 -15.16 -24.65 -15.08
N SER A 283 -14.85 -23.36 -14.98
CA SER A 283 -14.82 -22.66 -13.69
C SER A 283 -16.16 -22.11 -13.22
N PHE A 284 -17.09 -21.90 -14.15
CA PHE A 284 -18.42 -21.35 -13.94
C PHE A 284 -19.44 -22.25 -14.66
N ASP A 285 -19.96 -21.81 -15.79
CA ASP A 285 -20.93 -22.52 -16.62
C ASP A 285 -20.89 -22.01 -18.07
N THR A 286 -21.60 -22.71 -18.95
CA THR A 286 -21.69 -22.38 -20.38
C THR A 286 -22.32 -21.01 -20.62
N GLU A 287 -23.26 -20.56 -19.79
CA GLU A 287 -23.95 -19.27 -19.95
C GLU A 287 -22.98 -18.11 -19.70
N THR A 288 -22.24 -18.17 -18.60
CA THR A 288 -21.16 -17.25 -18.22
C THR A 288 -20.08 -17.20 -19.30
N ALA A 289 -19.60 -18.37 -19.75
CA ALA A 289 -18.58 -18.46 -20.80
C ALA A 289 -19.07 -17.83 -22.11
N THR A 290 -20.33 -18.07 -22.49
CA THR A 290 -20.96 -17.49 -23.68
C THR A 290 -21.08 -15.97 -23.55
N PHE A 291 -21.52 -15.45 -22.41
CA PHE A 291 -21.65 -14.01 -22.22
C PHE A 291 -20.29 -13.29 -22.29
N VAL A 292 -19.30 -13.74 -21.52
CA VAL A 292 -17.98 -13.10 -21.42
C VAL A 292 -17.21 -13.17 -22.74
N THR A 293 -17.28 -14.28 -23.46
CA THR A 293 -16.64 -14.39 -24.79
C THR A 293 -17.39 -13.57 -25.83
N GLY A 294 -18.72 -13.49 -25.73
CA GLY A 294 -19.54 -12.58 -26.54
C GLY A 294 -19.18 -11.11 -26.36
N TYR A 295 -18.90 -10.70 -25.11
CA TYR A 295 -18.36 -9.37 -24.79
C TYR A 295 -17.05 -9.13 -25.53
N ARG A 296 -16.10 -10.06 -25.48
CA ARG A 296 -14.81 -9.91 -26.18
C ARG A 296 -14.97 -9.75 -27.68
N LEU A 297 -15.97 -10.40 -28.29
CA LEU A 297 -16.21 -10.32 -29.72
C LEU A 297 -16.88 -9.02 -30.17
N THR A 298 -17.73 -8.41 -29.35
CA THR A 298 -18.62 -7.31 -29.81
C THR A 298 -18.66 -6.08 -28.92
N GLY A 299 -18.16 -6.17 -27.69
CA GLY A 299 -18.21 -5.12 -26.68
C GLY A 299 -19.59 -4.95 -26.03
N ASP A 300 -19.63 -4.06 -25.05
CA ASP A 300 -20.86 -3.66 -24.36
C ASP A 300 -21.61 -2.62 -25.20
N GLN A 301 -22.84 -2.95 -25.60
CA GLN A 301 -23.74 -2.05 -26.34
C GLN A 301 -24.23 -0.87 -25.48
N LEU A 302 -24.11 -0.97 -24.16
CA LEU A 302 -24.53 0.06 -23.20
C LEU A 302 -23.36 0.86 -22.63
N ALA A 303 -22.11 0.49 -22.92
CA ALA A 303 -20.96 1.25 -22.45
C ALA A 303 -20.95 2.65 -23.09
N ASP A 304 -20.66 3.66 -22.28
CA ASP A 304 -20.25 4.94 -22.84
C ASP A 304 -18.87 4.79 -23.52
N SER A 305 -18.50 5.73 -24.38
CA SER A 305 -17.24 5.66 -25.14
C SER A 305 -15.98 5.65 -24.26
N GLN A 306 -16.13 6.09 -23.01
CA GLN A 306 -15.08 6.20 -22.01
C GLN A 306 -15.01 4.94 -21.13
N ALA A 307 -16.04 4.07 -21.18
CA ALA A 307 -16.18 2.90 -20.33
C ALA A 307 -15.73 1.59 -21.01
N GLN A 308 -15.39 1.64 -22.30
CA GLN A 308 -15.01 0.46 -23.08
C GLN A 308 -13.50 0.39 -23.31
N GLY A 309 -12.88 -0.72 -22.90
CA GLY A 309 -11.47 -0.95 -23.14
C GLY A 309 -11.15 -1.11 -24.62
N LYS A 310 -10.16 -0.34 -25.09
CA LYS A 310 -9.56 -0.49 -26.42
C LYS A 310 -8.55 -1.64 -26.40
N LEU A 311 -8.33 -2.26 -27.56
CA LEU A 311 -7.28 -3.27 -27.71
C LEU A 311 -5.90 -2.59 -27.57
N THR A 312 -4.98 -3.22 -26.86
CA THR A 312 -3.58 -2.78 -26.85
C THR A 312 -2.95 -2.95 -28.24
N ILE A 313 -1.82 -2.28 -28.51
CA ILE A 313 -1.10 -2.43 -29.79
C ILE A 313 -0.76 -3.90 -30.07
N GLU A 314 -0.30 -4.63 -29.05
CA GLU A 314 0.02 -6.06 -29.17
C GLU A 314 -1.22 -6.90 -29.46
N GLN A 315 -2.34 -6.62 -28.77
CA GLN A 315 -3.61 -7.28 -29.04
C GLN A 315 -4.11 -6.98 -30.45
N GLN A 316 -3.95 -5.75 -30.93
CA GLN A 316 -4.33 -5.36 -32.28
C GLN A 316 -3.46 -6.08 -33.32
N GLN A 317 -2.15 -6.22 -33.09
CA GLN A 317 -1.27 -6.98 -33.97
C GLN A 317 -1.65 -8.47 -34.03
N LEU A 318 -2.02 -9.06 -32.89
CA LEU A 318 -2.53 -10.44 -32.84
C LEU A 318 -3.85 -10.55 -33.60
N VAL A 319 -4.77 -9.61 -33.39
CA VAL A 319 -6.05 -9.51 -34.10
C VAL A 319 -5.85 -9.44 -35.61
N ASP A 320 -4.93 -8.59 -36.07
CA ASP A 320 -4.60 -8.42 -37.49
C ASP A 320 -4.01 -9.71 -38.09
N TRP A 321 -3.16 -10.41 -37.33
CA TRP A 321 -2.60 -11.70 -37.73
C TRP A 321 -3.67 -12.79 -37.85
N ILE A 322 -4.56 -12.90 -36.85
CA ILE A 322 -5.69 -13.85 -36.85
C ILE A 322 -6.59 -13.57 -38.05
N ALA A 323 -6.99 -12.31 -38.23
CA ALA A 323 -7.86 -11.89 -39.33
C ALA A 323 -7.27 -12.24 -40.71
N LYS A 324 -5.96 -12.01 -40.89
CA LYS A 324 -5.26 -12.33 -42.14
C LYS A 324 -5.26 -13.83 -42.44
N ASN A 325 -4.98 -14.68 -41.46
CA ASN A 325 -4.91 -16.12 -41.67
C ASN A 325 -6.30 -16.76 -41.81
N LEU A 326 -7.31 -16.20 -41.14
CA LEU A 326 -8.70 -16.59 -41.35
C LEU A 326 -9.16 -16.24 -42.78
N ALA A 327 -8.82 -15.04 -43.28
CA ALA A 327 -9.11 -14.63 -44.66
C ALA A 327 -8.41 -15.50 -45.71
N ASN A 328 -7.22 -16.02 -45.39
CA ASN A 328 -6.48 -16.96 -46.25
C ASN A 328 -7.03 -18.40 -46.19
N GLY A 329 -8.02 -18.68 -45.34
CA GLY A 329 -8.57 -20.02 -45.13
C GLY A 329 -7.62 -21.00 -44.44
N GLU A 330 -6.57 -20.47 -43.78
CA GLU A 330 -5.56 -21.26 -43.08
C GLU A 330 -5.99 -21.62 -41.64
N LEU A 331 -6.98 -20.90 -41.10
CA LEU A 331 -7.60 -21.18 -39.81
C LEU A 331 -9.01 -21.78 -40.01
N GLY A 332 -9.29 -22.88 -39.31
CA GLY A 332 -10.61 -23.51 -39.29
C GLY A 332 -11.60 -22.75 -38.38
N LYS A 333 -12.90 -22.91 -38.66
CA LYS A 333 -13.96 -22.36 -37.81
C LYS A 333 -13.93 -23.03 -36.43
N VAL A 334 -13.80 -22.23 -35.36
CA VAL A 334 -13.81 -22.72 -33.97
C VAL A 334 -15.10 -22.25 -33.32
N THR A 335 -15.96 -23.21 -32.97
CA THR A 335 -17.24 -22.90 -32.32
C THR A 335 -17.28 -23.41 -30.88
N ARG A 336 -17.85 -22.58 -29.99
CA ARG A 336 -18.15 -22.88 -28.58
C ARG A 336 -19.43 -22.16 -28.18
N GLY A 337 -20.25 -22.75 -27.30
CA GLY A 337 -21.51 -22.13 -26.87
C GLY A 337 -22.48 -21.75 -28.01
N GLY A 338 -22.32 -22.34 -29.21
CA GLY A 338 -23.05 -21.95 -30.42
C GLY A 338 -22.53 -20.69 -31.14
N MET A 339 -21.47 -20.05 -30.65
CA MET A 339 -20.83 -18.88 -31.27
C MET A 339 -19.60 -19.27 -32.08
N ASP A 340 -19.23 -18.43 -33.04
CA ASP A 340 -17.98 -18.53 -33.79
C ASP A 340 -16.87 -17.71 -33.13
N LEU A 341 -15.97 -18.39 -32.44
CA LEU A 341 -14.85 -17.81 -31.71
C LEU A 341 -13.55 -17.79 -32.54
N SER A 342 -13.63 -18.06 -33.85
CA SER A 342 -12.46 -17.89 -34.74
C SER A 342 -12.21 -16.43 -35.11
N ASN A 343 -13.19 -15.56 -34.91
CA ASN A 343 -13.05 -14.12 -35.13
C ASN A 343 -12.19 -13.50 -34.02
N PRO A 344 -11.35 -12.51 -34.36
CA PRO A 344 -10.57 -11.80 -33.37
C PRO A 344 -11.48 -10.99 -32.42
N PRO A 345 -11.07 -10.78 -31.16
CA PRO A 345 -11.79 -9.92 -30.23
C PRO A 345 -11.83 -8.47 -30.76
N GLN A 346 -12.92 -7.76 -30.47
CA GLN A 346 -13.12 -6.35 -30.84
C GLN A 346 -13.13 -5.41 -29.62
N ALA A 347 -13.25 -5.95 -28.41
CA ALA A 347 -13.30 -5.19 -27.17
C ALA A 347 -12.40 -5.79 -26.10
N SER A 348 -11.90 -4.94 -25.21
CA SER A 348 -11.16 -5.33 -24.01
C SER A 348 -11.86 -4.92 -22.72
N PHE A 349 -11.58 -5.68 -21.68
CA PHE A 349 -11.96 -5.34 -20.31
C PHE A 349 -10.89 -4.43 -19.72
N ARG A 350 -11.30 -3.32 -19.12
CA ARG A 350 -10.43 -2.44 -18.31
C ARG A 350 -10.44 -2.89 -16.86
N SER A 351 -11.53 -3.53 -16.43
CA SER A 351 -11.66 -4.18 -15.13
C SER A 351 -12.71 -5.30 -15.18
N ILE A 352 -12.80 -6.09 -14.13
CA ILE A 352 -13.86 -7.12 -13.98
C ILE A 352 -15.25 -6.47 -13.94
N TYR A 353 -15.35 -5.24 -13.45
CA TYR A 353 -16.62 -4.53 -13.26
C TYR A 353 -17.31 -4.12 -14.56
N ASP A 354 -16.60 -4.15 -15.68
CA ASP A 354 -17.18 -3.92 -17.01
C ASP A 354 -18.28 -4.94 -17.35
N LEU A 355 -18.29 -6.10 -16.69
CA LEU A 355 -19.34 -7.12 -16.83
C LEU A 355 -20.70 -6.68 -16.25
N ILE A 356 -20.74 -5.73 -15.32
CA ILE A 356 -21.97 -5.35 -14.62
C ILE A 356 -22.94 -4.66 -15.59
N ASP A 357 -24.19 -5.11 -15.66
CA ASP A 357 -25.24 -4.56 -16.54
C ASP A 357 -24.85 -4.47 -18.03
N ALA A 358 -23.79 -5.15 -18.47
CA ALA A 358 -23.37 -5.12 -19.87
C ALA A 358 -24.38 -5.85 -20.78
N GLN A 359 -24.46 -5.41 -22.03
CA GLN A 359 -25.29 -6.03 -23.06
C GLN A 359 -24.46 -6.32 -24.30
N VAL A 360 -24.49 -7.56 -24.79
CA VAL A 360 -23.64 -7.98 -25.92
C VAL A 360 -24.51 -8.51 -27.06
N ALA A 361 -24.19 -8.14 -28.29
CA ALA A 361 -24.95 -8.52 -29.48
C ALA A 361 -24.18 -9.58 -30.27
N VAL A 362 -24.60 -10.84 -30.19
CA VAL A 362 -23.85 -11.99 -30.73
C VAL A 362 -24.72 -12.90 -31.59
N THR A 363 -24.09 -13.64 -32.50
CA THR A 363 -24.78 -14.67 -33.29
C THR A 363 -24.58 -16.04 -32.64
N VAL A 364 -25.65 -16.60 -32.06
CA VAL A 364 -25.64 -17.92 -31.41
C VAL A 364 -26.44 -18.90 -32.26
N ASN A 365 -25.81 -20.02 -32.65
CA ASN A 365 -26.40 -21.05 -33.52
C ASN A 365 -26.97 -20.49 -34.83
N GLY A 366 -26.36 -19.42 -35.36
CA GLY A 366 -26.77 -18.77 -36.60
C GLY A 366 -27.93 -17.78 -36.47
N ALA A 367 -28.39 -17.47 -35.27
CA ALA A 367 -29.39 -16.43 -34.99
C ALA A 367 -28.76 -15.30 -34.18
N ASP A 368 -29.04 -14.05 -34.57
CA ASP A 368 -28.60 -12.88 -33.82
C ASP A 368 -29.41 -12.76 -32.52
N GLN A 369 -28.70 -12.61 -31.41
CA GLN A 369 -29.25 -12.55 -30.07
C GLN A 369 -28.54 -11.46 -29.27
N THR A 370 -29.30 -10.81 -28.40
CA THR A 370 -28.77 -9.91 -27.40
C THR A 370 -28.71 -10.65 -26.07
N LEU A 371 -27.51 -10.82 -25.54
CA LEU A 371 -27.29 -11.40 -24.22
C LEU A 371 -27.14 -10.27 -23.21
N ASN A 372 -27.82 -10.39 -22.08
CA ASN A 372 -27.69 -9.47 -20.96
C ASN A 372 -26.78 -10.08 -19.90
N SER A 373 -26.06 -9.23 -19.19
CA SER A 373 -25.19 -9.68 -18.11
C SER A 373 -25.97 -10.44 -17.03
N PRO A 374 -25.45 -11.57 -16.54
CA PRO A 374 -26.00 -12.22 -15.36
C PRO A 374 -25.72 -11.42 -14.07
N TRP A 375 -24.77 -10.48 -14.10
CA TRP A 375 -24.40 -9.62 -12.98
C TRP A 375 -25.07 -8.27 -13.12
N THR A 376 -26.17 -8.06 -12.37
CA THR A 376 -26.98 -6.85 -12.53
C THR A 376 -26.97 -5.96 -11.29
N SER A 377 -26.97 -4.64 -11.49
CA SER A 377 -27.09 -3.67 -10.39
C SER A 377 -28.47 -3.69 -9.70
N THR A 378 -29.46 -4.32 -10.35
CA THR A 378 -30.84 -4.42 -9.84
C THR A 378 -31.02 -5.45 -8.73
N ASP A 379 -30.05 -6.34 -8.52
CA ASP A 379 -29.95 -7.25 -7.37
C ASP A 379 -28.65 -6.97 -6.59
N PRO A 380 -28.63 -5.95 -5.73
CA PRO A 380 -27.41 -5.53 -5.05
C PRO A 380 -26.79 -6.62 -4.16
N ALA A 381 -27.62 -7.44 -3.51
CA ALA A 381 -27.14 -8.51 -2.64
C ALA A 381 -26.52 -9.65 -3.44
N GLY A 382 -27.20 -10.10 -4.51
CA GLY A 382 -26.65 -11.11 -5.42
C GLY A 382 -25.39 -10.64 -6.12
N LEU A 383 -25.34 -9.38 -6.55
CA LEU A 383 -24.17 -8.79 -7.19
C LEU A 383 -22.95 -8.79 -6.27
N MET A 384 -23.13 -8.41 -4.99
CA MET A 384 -22.05 -8.41 -4.01
C MET A 384 -21.45 -9.81 -3.81
N GLU A 385 -22.30 -10.83 -3.64
CA GLU A 385 -21.84 -12.22 -3.45
C GLU A 385 -21.12 -12.76 -4.69
N GLN A 386 -21.67 -12.50 -5.88
CA GLN A 386 -21.10 -12.98 -7.13
C GLN A 386 -19.79 -12.26 -7.46
N MET A 387 -19.67 -10.96 -7.16
CA MET A 387 -18.45 -10.21 -7.46
C MET A 387 -17.25 -10.72 -6.66
N LEU A 388 -17.45 -11.19 -5.43
CA LEU A 388 -16.38 -11.84 -4.66
C LEU A 388 -15.86 -13.11 -5.35
N VAL A 389 -16.75 -13.87 -6.01
CA VAL A 389 -16.36 -15.06 -6.78
C VAL A 389 -15.61 -14.66 -8.06
N LEU A 390 -16.07 -13.60 -8.73
CA LEU A 390 -15.41 -13.09 -9.93
C LEU A 390 -14.01 -12.54 -9.63
N GLU A 391 -13.87 -11.69 -8.61
CA GLU A 391 -12.59 -11.10 -8.19
C GLU A 391 -11.58 -12.16 -7.73
N GLU A 392 -12.06 -13.27 -7.16
CA GLU A 392 -11.21 -14.40 -6.79
C GLU A 392 -10.70 -15.15 -8.02
N LYS A 393 -11.54 -15.38 -9.04
CA LYS A 393 -11.24 -16.28 -10.17
C LYS A 393 -10.74 -15.58 -11.44
N LEU A 394 -11.09 -14.32 -11.65
CA LEU A 394 -10.86 -13.60 -12.90
C LEU A 394 -9.81 -12.50 -12.73
N THR A 395 -9.15 -12.17 -13.83
CA THR A 395 -8.26 -11.02 -13.96
C THR A 395 -8.36 -10.43 -15.35
N TRP A 396 -7.87 -9.22 -15.55
CA TRP A 396 -7.76 -8.59 -16.88
C TRP A 396 -6.30 -8.32 -17.27
N LEU A 397 -5.35 -8.67 -16.39
CA LEU A 397 -3.92 -8.47 -16.54
C LEU A 397 -3.18 -9.81 -16.62
N ASN A 398 -2.06 -9.83 -17.33
CA ASN A 398 -1.17 -10.99 -17.41
C ASN A 398 -0.09 -10.99 -16.31
N ASP A 399 0.03 -9.91 -15.56
CA ASP A 399 1.08 -9.72 -14.56
C ASP A 399 0.89 -10.62 -13.34
N GLU A 400 1.98 -10.93 -12.63
CA GLU A 400 1.95 -11.75 -11.41
C GLU A 400 1.19 -11.06 -10.25
N PHE A 401 1.13 -9.74 -10.29
CA PHE A 401 0.48 -8.88 -9.32
C PHE A 401 -0.23 -7.73 -10.04
N ILE A 402 -1.24 -7.16 -9.39
CA ILE A 402 -1.94 -5.96 -9.85
C ILE A 402 -1.36 -4.79 -9.06
N ASP A 403 -0.77 -3.82 -9.78
CA ASP A 403 -0.13 -2.65 -9.18
C ASP A 403 -1.05 -1.42 -9.20
N GLY A 404 -1.02 -0.67 -8.09
CA GLY A 404 -1.56 0.70 -8.00
C GLY A 404 -3.07 0.85 -8.10
N ARG A 405 -3.84 -0.16 -7.69
CA ARG A 405 -5.23 0.04 -7.27
C ARG A 405 -5.27 0.61 -5.85
N ILE A 406 -6.30 1.41 -5.60
CA ILE A 406 -6.52 2.18 -4.38
C ILE A 406 -7.62 1.53 -3.55
N ASN A 407 -7.32 1.31 -2.27
CA ASN A 407 -8.21 0.68 -1.33
C ASN A 407 -9.23 1.69 -0.80
N VAL A 408 -10.45 1.62 -1.33
CA VAL A 408 -11.54 2.56 -1.02
C VAL A 408 -12.02 2.49 0.42
N ASN A 409 -11.64 1.46 1.19
CA ASN A 409 -12.02 1.34 2.59
C ASN A 409 -11.11 2.13 3.53
N ILE A 410 -9.89 2.48 3.10
CA ILE A 410 -8.86 3.05 3.98
C ILE A 410 -8.07 4.22 3.38
N ALA A 411 -8.06 4.41 2.06
CA ALA A 411 -7.30 5.48 1.42
C ALA A 411 -7.75 6.87 1.90
N PRO A 412 -6.84 7.83 2.20
CA PRO A 412 -7.22 9.17 2.61
C PRO A 412 -7.93 9.92 1.48
N ARG A 413 -8.58 11.04 1.81
CA ARG A 413 -9.42 11.81 0.88
C ARG A 413 -8.66 12.21 -0.37
N GLU A 414 -7.43 12.67 -0.19
CA GLU A 414 -6.54 13.19 -1.21
C GLU A 414 -6.14 12.10 -2.21
N VAL A 415 -5.93 10.87 -1.72
CA VAL A 415 -5.63 9.70 -2.57
C VAL A 415 -6.87 9.22 -3.30
N LEU A 416 -8.07 9.28 -2.70
CA LEU A 416 -9.30 8.97 -3.42
C LEU A 416 -9.49 9.94 -4.60
N LEU A 417 -9.26 11.23 -4.39
CA LEU A 417 -9.39 12.26 -5.42
C LEU A 417 -8.35 12.16 -6.52
N ALA A 418 -7.27 11.40 -6.31
CA ALA A 418 -6.31 11.07 -7.36
C ALA A 418 -6.80 9.98 -8.33
N ILE A 419 -7.96 9.38 -8.08
CA ILE A 419 -8.59 8.45 -9.02
C ILE A 419 -9.30 9.25 -10.12
N PRO A 420 -9.02 9.00 -11.41
CA PRO A 420 -9.78 9.60 -12.52
C PRO A 420 -11.29 9.42 -12.35
N ASP A 421 -12.08 10.43 -12.69
CA ASP A 421 -13.55 10.49 -12.47
C ASP A 421 -14.02 10.47 -10.99
N MET A 422 -13.13 10.46 -10.01
CA MET A 422 -13.53 10.61 -8.60
C MET A 422 -13.85 12.08 -8.28
N THR A 423 -15.12 12.37 -8.04
CA THR A 423 -15.54 13.71 -7.60
C THR A 423 -15.43 13.86 -6.08
N GLU A 424 -15.27 15.09 -5.60
CA GLU A 424 -15.33 15.41 -4.16
C GLU A 424 -16.58 14.87 -3.48
N ALA A 425 -17.73 14.95 -4.14
CA ALA A 425 -18.98 14.41 -3.60
C ALA A 425 -18.93 12.90 -3.40
N ILE A 426 -18.30 12.15 -4.32
CA ILE A 426 -18.13 10.70 -4.18
C ILE A 426 -17.10 10.39 -3.09
N ALA A 427 -15.95 11.07 -3.08
CA ALA A 427 -14.92 10.87 -2.07
C ALA A 427 -15.45 11.14 -0.65
N ASP A 428 -16.18 12.24 -0.46
CA ASP A 428 -16.79 12.59 0.82
C ASP A 428 -17.89 11.59 1.22
N ALA A 429 -18.67 11.08 0.26
CA ALA A 429 -19.65 10.02 0.51
C ALA A 429 -18.98 8.70 0.93
N ILE A 430 -17.86 8.32 0.32
CA ILE A 430 -17.06 7.16 0.71
C ILE A 430 -16.57 7.32 2.14
N LEU A 431 -15.96 8.46 2.47
CA LEU A 431 -15.45 8.75 3.81
C LEU A 431 -16.56 8.75 4.86
N GLY A 432 -17.69 9.38 4.56
CA GLY A 432 -18.87 9.41 5.43
C GLY A 432 -19.53 8.04 5.61
N ALA A 433 -19.33 7.11 4.66
CA ALA A 433 -19.83 5.75 4.77
C ALA A 433 -18.90 4.84 5.58
N ARG A 434 -17.60 5.15 5.72
CA ARG A 434 -16.63 4.34 6.48
C ARG A 434 -16.94 4.37 7.98
N PRO A 435 -16.60 3.28 8.72
CA PRO A 435 -16.70 3.30 10.18
C PRO A 435 -15.87 4.44 10.77
N VAL A 436 -16.39 5.10 11.80
CA VAL A 436 -15.67 6.21 12.45
C VAL A 436 -14.56 5.62 13.32
N ALA A 437 -13.36 6.18 13.23
CA ALA A 437 -12.24 5.79 14.10
C ALA A 437 -12.64 5.97 15.57
N GLY A 438 -12.58 4.89 16.36
CA GLY A 438 -12.96 4.88 17.78
C GLY A 438 -14.38 4.39 18.08
N GLU A 439 -15.17 3.99 17.07
CA GLU A 439 -16.38 3.19 17.28
C GLU A 439 -16.06 1.80 17.86
N ASP A 440 -17.07 1.13 18.42
CA ASP A 440 -16.97 -0.25 18.90
C ASP A 440 -16.35 -1.11 17.79
N SER A 441 -15.14 -1.63 18.03
CA SER A 441 -14.34 -2.32 17.02
C SER A 441 -15.08 -3.49 16.37
N ALA A 442 -16.03 -4.10 17.09
CA ALA A 442 -16.90 -5.14 16.58
C ALA A 442 -17.85 -4.64 15.46
N GLN A 443 -18.41 -3.43 15.60
CA GLN A 443 -19.30 -2.85 14.58
C GLN A 443 -18.51 -2.40 13.35
N ALA A 444 -17.35 -1.77 13.56
CA ALA A 444 -16.46 -1.40 12.46
C ALA A 444 -15.99 -2.63 11.67
N ALA A 445 -15.56 -3.70 12.36
CA ALA A 445 -15.19 -4.97 11.74
C ALA A 445 -16.36 -5.61 10.98
N GLN A 446 -17.58 -5.52 11.50
CA GLN A 446 -18.77 -6.03 10.82
C GLN A 446 -19.05 -5.26 9.51
N VAL A 447 -18.99 -3.93 9.51
CA VAL A 447 -19.19 -3.11 8.29
C VAL A 447 -18.12 -3.42 7.26
N ILE A 448 -16.85 -3.48 7.67
CA ILE A 448 -15.72 -3.81 6.78
C ILE A 448 -15.87 -5.23 6.21
N SER A 449 -16.37 -6.18 7.00
CA SER A 449 -16.63 -7.56 6.54
C SER A 449 -17.69 -7.65 5.44
N MET A 450 -18.58 -6.65 5.34
CA MET A 450 -19.58 -6.54 4.28
C MET A 450 -19.05 -5.80 3.04
N ARG A 451 -17.95 -5.04 3.15
CA ARG A 451 -17.36 -4.23 2.07
C ARG A 451 -16.08 -4.85 1.51
N ARG A 452 -16.19 -6.13 1.18
CA ARG A 452 -15.07 -6.95 0.70
C ARG A 452 -14.77 -6.80 -0.79
N SER A 453 -15.65 -6.18 -1.56
CA SER A 453 -15.46 -5.82 -2.98
C SER A 453 -15.83 -4.35 -3.17
N PRO A 454 -15.11 -3.58 -4.00
CA PRO A 454 -15.44 -2.21 -4.39
C PRO A 454 -16.88 -2.02 -4.88
N VAL A 455 -17.56 -3.09 -5.31
CA VAL A 455 -18.96 -3.03 -5.76
C VAL A 455 -19.92 -2.51 -4.69
N TRP A 456 -19.50 -2.45 -3.41
CA TRP A 456 -20.25 -1.78 -2.36
C TRP A 456 -20.57 -0.31 -2.68
N LEU A 457 -19.70 0.39 -3.43
CA LEU A 457 -19.96 1.76 -3.88
C LEU A 457 -21.19 1.85 -4.79
N LEU A 458 -21.38 0.84 -5.65
CA LEU A 458 -22.53 0.76 -6.54
C LEU A 458 -23.78 0.27 -5.80
N THR A 459 -23.65 -0.79 -4.99
CA THR A 459 -24.78 -1.43 -4.31
C THR A 459 -25.38 -0.58 -3.19
N GLU A 460 -24.57 0.26 -2.53
CA GLU A 460 -25.02 1.26 -1.56
C GLU A 460 -25.46 2.59 -2.21
N GLY A 461 -25.32 2.71 -3.55
CA GLY A 461 -25.81 3.85 -4.33
C GLY A 461 -24.96 5.12 -4.24
N LEU A 462 -23.66 4.98 -3.95
CA LEU A 462 -22.70 6.12 -3.94
C LEU A 462 -22.34 6.56 -5.36
N VAL A 463 -22.37 5.63 -6.32
CA VAL A 463 -22.07 5.88 -7.74
C VAL A 463 -23.06 5.16 -8.65
N ASP A 464 -23.25 5.66 -9.86
CA ASP A 464 -23.98 4.96 -10.91
C ASP A 464 -23.09 3.96 -11.66
N VAL A 465 -23.71 3.08 -12.46
CA VAL A 465 -23.01 2.01 -13.17
C VAL A 465 -21.92 2.54 -14.12
N PRO A 466 -22.17 3.55 -14.98
CA PRO A 466 -21.13 4.05 -15.88
C PRO A 466 -19.93 4.61 -15.11
N THR A 467 -20.16 5.41 -14.07
CA THR A 467 -19.08 5.96 -13.24
C THR A 467 -18.33 4.86 -12.52
N PHE A 468 -19.02 3.88 -11.93
CA PHE A 468 -18.37 2.74 -11.29
C PHE A 468 -17.45 1.95 -12.23
N LYS A 469 -17.88 1.71 -13.47
CA LYS A 469 -17.05 1.04 -14.48
C LYS A 469 -15.78 1.85 -14.82
N ARG A 470 -15.87 3.18 -14.92
CA ARG A 470 -14.71 4.05 -15.17
C ARG A 470 -13.74 4.10 -13.99
N LEU A 471 -14.26 4.12 -12.76
CA LEU A 471 -13.44 4.01 -11.55
C LEU A 471 -12.77 2.63 -11.41
N GLY A 472 -13.47 1.57 -11.83
CA GLY A 472 -13.13 0.16 -11.63
C GLY A 472 -11.65 -0.25 -11.74
N PRO A 473 -10.90 0.16 -12.78
CA PRO A 473 -9.48 -0.18 -12.92
C PRO A 473 -8.60 0.30 -11.76
N TRP A 474 -9.04 1.32 -11.03
CA TRP A 474 -8.34 1.93 -9.90
C TRP A 474 -8.83 1.43 -8.55
N LEU A 475 -9.94 0.70 -8.47
CA LEU A 475 -10.55 0.37 -7.18
C LEU A 475 -10.12 -1.00 -6.68
N THR A 476 -9.83 -1.06 -5.38
CA THR A 476 -9.77 -2.29 -4.61
C THR A 476 -10.31 -2.08 -3.19
N THR A 477 -10.48 -3.18 -2.47
CA THR A 477 -10.76 -3.26 -1.03
C THR A 477 -9.66 -4.04 -0.31
N THR A 478 -8.66 -4.52 -1.06
CA THR A 478 -7.61 -5.42 -0.58
C THR A 478 -6.21 -4.83 -0.81
N GLY A 479 -5.19 -5.57 -0.41
CA GLY A 479 -3.79 -5.20 -0.54
C GLY A 479 -2.90 -6.28 0.06
N ASP A 480 -1.78 -6.58 -0.58
CA ASP A 480 -0.87 -7.64 -0.16
C ASP A 480 0.50 -7.13 0.29
N VAL A 481 0.77 -5.83 0.12
CA VAL A 481 1.94 -5.17 0.70
C VAL A 481 1.52 -4.33 1.87
N TYR A 482 2.20 -4.50 3.00
CA TYR A 482 1.85 -3.88 4.27
C TYR A 482 3.02 -3.07 4.82
N SER A 483 2.73 -1.88 5.34
CA SER A 483 3.65 -1.06 6.12
C SER A 483 3.18 -0.90 7.56
N PHE A 484 4.15 -0.87 8.47
CA PHE A 484 3.91 -0.81 9.91
C PHE A 484 5.18 -0.38 10.65
N GLN A 485 4.99 -0.02 11.91
CA GLN A 485 6.07 0.18 12.87
C GLN A 485 6.04 -0.92 13.93
N VAL A 486 7.20 -1.24 14.49
CA VAL A 486 7.33 -2.18 15.61
C VAL A 486 8.09 -1.53 16.74
N LEU A 487 7.51 -1.55 17.94
CA LEU A 487 8.12 -1.09 19.17
C LEU A 487 8.53 -2.26 20.05
N GLY A 488 9.83 -2.50 20.20
CA GLY A 488 10.39 -3.41 21.20
C GLY A 488 10.67 -2.70 22.51
N HIS A 489 10.14 -3.20 23.63
CA HIS A 489 10.23 -2.53 24.92
C HIS A 489 10.16 -3.50 26.12
N PHE A 490 10.54 -3.00 27.29
CA PHE A 490 10.30 -3.68 28.57
C PHE A 490 8.99 -3.21 29.20
N ASP A 491 8.36 -4.04 30.03
CA ASP A 491 7.17 -3.65 30.80
C ASP A 491 7.48 -2.53 31.81
N GLN A 492 8.72 -2.46 32.33
CA GLN A 492 9.12 -1.42 33.28
C GLN A 492 10.54 -0.90 33.05
N GLY A 493 10.64 0.33 32.53
CA GLY A 493 11.88 1.08 32.34
C GLY A 493 12.86 0.40 31.38
N GLY A 494 13.94 1.09 30.99
CA GLY A 494 14.92 0.54 30.04
C GLY A 494 14.77 1.09 28.62
N PRO A 495 15.64 0.63 27.70
CA PRO A 495 15.67 1.08 26.32
C PRO A 495 14.44 0.61 25.54
N THR A 496 14.22 1.25 24.41
CA THR A 496 13.16 0.95 23.45
C THR A 496 13.73 1.03 22.06
N THR A 497 13.32 0.11 21.20
CA THR A 497 13.68 0.11 19.79
C THR A 497 12.42 0.29 18.97
N ARG A 498 12.44 1.24 18.03
CA ARG A 498 11.33 1.45 17.09
C ARG A 498 11.82 1.20 15.67
N LEU A 499 11.16 0.32 14.95
CA LEU A 499 11.47 -0.02 13.57
C LEU A 499 10.29 0.33 12.68
N GLU A 500 10.55 0.85 11.49
CA GLU A 500 9.60 0.91 10.38
C GLU A 500 9.90 -0.26 9.44
N ALA A 501 8.89 -0.97 8.96
CA ALA A 501 9.08 -2.10 8.07
C ALA A 501 7.98 -2.19 7.02
N MET A 502 8.31 -2.83 5.90
CA MET A 502 7.37 -3.19 4.85
C MET A 502 7.53 -4.67 4.51
N VAL A 503 6.40 -5.36 4.37
CA VAL A 503 6.35 -6.78 4.00
C VAL A 503 5.50 -6.94 2.76
N ASP A 504 6.10 -7.52 1.72
CA ASP A 504 5.46 -7.93 0.48
C ASP A 504 4.90 -9.35 0.61
N GLY A 505 3.58 -9.43 0.78
CA GLY A 505 2.80 -10.66 0.82
C GLY A 505 2.38 -11.17 -0.55
N THR A 506 2.77 -10.54 -1.66
CA THR A 506 2.49 -11.09 -3.00
C THR A 506 3.27 -12.37 -3.27
N LYS A 507 4.39 -12.57 -2.57
CA LYS A 507 5.25 -13.75 -2.65
C LYS A 507 4.91 -14.77 -1.56
N LYS A 508 5.21 -16.04 -1.84
CA LYS A 508 5.12 -17.16 -0.89
C LYS A 508 6.51 -17.77 -0.69
N PRO A 509 7.14 -17.68 0.50
CA PRO A 509 6.70 -16.93 1.68
C PRO A 509 6.75 -15.40 1.46
N PRO A 510 6.02 -14.61 2.27
CA PRO A 510 6.12 -13.15 2.28
C PRO A 510 7.56 -12.68 2.49
N ARG A 511 7.91 -11.51 1.93
CA ARG A 511 9.27 -10.96 1.97
C ARG A 511 9.30 -9.62 2.66
N ILE A 512 10.21 -9.45 3.62
CA ILE A 512 10.53 -8.14 4.18
C ILE A 512 11.30 -7.38 3.09
N THR A 513 10.73 -6.30 2.57
CA THR A 513 11.31 -5.51 1.46
C THR A 513 12.07 -4.29 1.97
N PHE A 514 11.69 -3.78 3.14
CA PHE A 514 12.24 -2.59 3.74
C PHE A 514 12.22 -2.68 5.26
N GLN A 515 13.27 -2.19 5.90
CA GLN A 515 13.34 -2.00 7.35
C GLN A 515 14.23 -0.79 7.68
N ARG A 516 13.76 0.10 8.55
CA ARG A 516 14.47 1.29 9.00
C ARG A 516 14.37 1.44 10.52
N ASP A 517 15.47 1.86 11.13
CA ASP A 517 15.54 2.15 12.56
C ASP A 517 15.05 3.58 12.83
N LEU A 518 13.95 3.71 13.57
CA LEU A 518 13.35 4.98 14.01
C LEU A 518 13.64 5.27 15.49
N THR A 519 14.50 4.49 16.15
CA THR A 519 14.76 4.63 17.59
C THR A 519 15.26 6.03 17.97
N GLY A 520 16.02 6.67 17.07
CA GLY A 520 16.50 8.04 17.27
C GLY A 520 15.40 9.10 17.29
N LEU A 521 14.23 8.80 16.72
CA LEU A 521 13.04 9.66 16.75
C LEU A 521 12.20 9.45 18.02
N GLY A 522 12.64 8.61 18.95
CA GLY A 522 11.89 8.31 20.17
C GLY A 522 10.91 7.15 20.02
N ARG A 523 10.01 7.03 20.99
CA ARG A 523 9.07 5.90 21.10
C ARG A 523 7.84 6.01 20.21
N GLY A 524 7.57 7.22 19.70
CA GLY A 524 6.24 7.59 19.20
C GLY A 524 5.28 7.82 20.34
#